data_AF-A0A8S2S2C9-F1
#
_entry.id   AF-A0A8S2S2C9-F1
#
_cell.length_a   1.000
_cell.length_b   1.000
_cell.length_c   1.000
_cell.angle_alpha   90.00
_cell.angle_beta   90.00
_cell.angle_gamma   90.00
#
_symmetry.space_group_name_H-M   'P 1'
#
loop_
_entity.id
_entity.type
_entity.pdbx_description
1 polymer ?
#
loop_
_entity_poly.entity_id
_entity_poly.type
_entity_poly.pdbx_seq_one_letter_code
_entity_poly.pdbx_strand_id
1 'polypeptide(L)'
;MIKTEINGLNHIEPTEIKNVDLKRIVTAPFAKSITRCITSVTVYFKDIGAYRQDSIILCDSPDFGDTNGPEVDIANGIAIVRAIRVCESVKPVLLISYTSIGD
;
A
#
# COMPACT_ATOMS: atom_id res chain seq x y z
N MET A 1 5.66 -10.09 -13.75
CA MET A 1 5.33 -8.67 -13.99
C MET A 1 5.58 -8.37 -15.45
N ILE A 2 4.56 -7.89 -16.16
CA ILE A 2 4.72 -7.35 -17.52
C ILE A 2 5.00 -5.86 -17.37
N LYS A 3 6.00 -5.37 -18.09
CA LYS A 3 6.20 -3.93 -18.26
C LYS A 3 5.51 -3.52 -19.55
N THR A 4 4.57 -2.58 -19.44
CA THR A 4 3.85 -2.03 -20.58
C THR A 4 4.16 -0.55 -20.65
N GLU A 5 4.54 -0.05 -21.83
CA GLU A 5 4.72 1.39 -22.02
C GLU A 5 3.38 2.01 -22.43
N ILE A 6 2.90 2.98 -21.65
CA ILE A 6 1.67 3.73 -21.94
C ILE A 6 2.03 5.21 -21.85
N ASN A 7 1.85 5.95 -22.95
CA ASN A 7 2.19 7.38 -23.06
C ASN A 7 3.62 7.73 -22.61
N GLY A 8 4.60 6.87 -22.89
CA GLY A 8 6.01 7.10 -22.52
C GLY A 8 6.36 6.78 -21.06
N LEU A 9 5.42 6.24 -20.27
CA LEU A 9 5.65 5.79 -18.90
C LEU A 9 5.66 4.26 -18.82
N ASN A 10 6.52 3.72 -17.96
CA ASN A 10 6.57 2.28 -17.68
C ASN A 10 5.49 1.91 -16.67
N HIS A 11 4.48 1.17 -17.11
CA HIS A 11 3.46 0.58 -16.26
C HIS A 11 3.85 -0.86 -15.94
N ILE A 12 3.46 -1.32 -14.76
CA ILE A 12 3.75 -2.67 -14.33
C ILE A 12 2.45 -3.37 -13.95
N GLU A 13 2.23 -4.53 -14.56
CA GLU A 13 1.05 -5.35 -14.31
C GLU A 13 1.43 -6.73 -13.75
N PRO A 14 0.62 -7.28 -12.83
CA PRO A 14 0.79 -8.64 -12.37
C PRO A 14 0.53 -9.61 -13.53
N THR A 15 1.48 -10.52 -13.76
CA THR A 15 1.37 -11.57 -14.80
C THR A 15 0.39 -12.67 -14.41
N GLU A 16 0.31 -12.97 -13.12
CA GLU A 16 -0.52 -14.02 -12.57
C GLU A 16 -0.85 -13.69 -11.11
N ILE A 17 -2.13 -13.77 -10.75
CA ILE A 17 -2.59 -13.64 -9.37
C ILE A 17 -2.82 -15.05 -8.80
N LYS A 18 -1.82 -15.56 -8.09
CA LYS A 18 -1.85 -16.92 -7.50
C LYS A 18 -2.82 -17.04 -6.33
N ASN A 19 -2.95 -15.99 -5.50
CA ASN A 19 -3.87 -15.97 -4.39
C ASN A 19 -5.29 -15.64 -4.88
N VAL A 20 -6.22 -16.58 -4.74
CA VAL A 20 -7.62 -16.42 -5.17
C VAL A 20 -8.32 -15.25 -4.47
N ASP A 21 -7.97 -14.94 -3.23
CA ASP A 21 -8.54 -13.83 -2.46
C ASP A 21 -8.12 -12.47 -3.00
N LEU A 22 -7.05 -12.39 -3.78
CA LEU A 22 -6.61 -11.16 -4.43
C LEU A 22 -7.37 -10.88 -5.73
N LYS A 23 -8.07 -11.87 -6.30
CA LYS A 23 -8.85 -11.70 -7.53
C LYS A 23 -10.10 -10.82 -7.34
N ARG A 24 -10.58 -10.71 -6.09
CA ARG A 24 -11.70 -9.82 -5.71
C ARG A 24 -11.25 -8.40 -5.38
N ILE A 25 -9.95 -8.14 -5.32
CA ILE A 25 -9.41 -6.82 -5.04
C ILE A 25 -9.41 -6.02 -6.33
N VAL A 26 -10.03 -4.84 -6.29
CA VAL A 26 -10.08 -3.90 -7.40
C VAL A 26 -9.23 -2.69 -7.04
N THR A 27 -8.38 -2.26 -7.96
CA THR A 27 -7.63 -1.00 -7.86
C THR A 27 -8.21 -0.01 -8.86
N ALA A 28 -8.89 1.03 -8.38
CA ALA A 28 -9.43 2.10 -9.23
C ALA A 28 -9.48 3.43 -8.45
N PRO A 29 -9.43 4.60 -9.12
CA PRO A 29 -9.43 5.92 -8.48
C PRO A 29 -10.62 6.20 -7.53
N PHE A 30 -11.72 5.47 -7.70
CA PHE A 30 -12.95 5.61 -6.88
C PHE A 30 -13.33 4.30 -6.19
N ALA A 31 -12.42 3.33 -6.14
CA ALA A 31 -12.65 2.11 -5.39
C ALA A 31 -12.67 2.44 -3.90
N LYS A 32 -13.75 2.03 -3.20
CA LYS A 32 -13.84 2.19 -1.75
C LYS A 32 -12.79 1.32 -1.08
N SER A 33 -11.97 1.90 -0.21
CA SER A 33 -10.97 1.14 0.53
C SER A 33 -11.65 0.09 1.42
N ILE A 34 -11.07 -1.10 1.44
CA ILE A 34 -11.42 -2.18 2.38
C ILE A 34 -10.56 -2.13 3.64
N THR A 35 -9.42 -1.44 3.58
CA THR A 35 -8.53 -1.22 4.72
C THR A 35 -9.18 -0.15 5.60
N ARG A 36 -9.57 -0.52 6.82
CA ARG A 36 -10.23 0.39 7.79
C ARG A 36 -9.32 0.85 8.90
N CYS A 37 -8.25 0.11 9.14
CA CYS A 37 -7.27 0.37 10.18
C CYS A 37 -5.88 0.15 9.61
N ILE A 38 -4.87 0.80 10.20
CA ILE A 38 -3.48 0.50 9.84
C ILE A 38 -3.21 -0.98 10.08
N THR A 39 -2.73 -1.67 9.05
CA THR A 39 -2.30 -3.06 9.11
C THR A 39 -0.84 -3.15 8.74
N SER A 40 -0.10 -4.06 9.38
CA SER A 40 1.33 -4.22 9.18
C SER A 40 1.68 -5.66 8.89
N VAL A 41 2.56 -5.87 7.93
CA VAL A 41 3.15 -7.18 7.63
C VAL A 41 4.67 -7.07 7.64
N THR A 42 5.33 -8.03 8.27
CA THR A 42 6.80 -8.13 8.21
C THR A 42 7.19 -8.82 6.92
N VAL A 43 8.03 -8.15 6.13
CA VAL A 43 8.61 -8.69 4.91
C VAL A 43 10.09 -8.96 5.17
N TYR A 44 10.48 -10.23 5.15
CA TYR A 44 11.89 -10.61 5.24
C TYR A 44 12.52 -10.55 3.85
N PHE A 45 13.67 -9.89 3.72
CA PHE A 45 14.33 -9.70 2.43
C PHE A 45 14.74 -11.02 1.77
N LYS A 46 15.08 -12.03 2.58
CA LYS A 46 15.37 -13.40 2.12
C LYS A 46 14.20 -14.05 1.36
N ASP A 47 12.95 -13.74 1.74
CA ASP A 47 11.75 -14.38 1.17
C ASP A 47 11.41 -13.79 -0.21
N ILE A 48 11.95 -12.61 -0.54
CA ILE A 48 11.75 -11.91 -1.82
C ILE A 48 12.99 -11.94 -2.71
N GLY A 49 13.98 -12.77 -2.38
CA GLY A 49 15.20 -12.93 -3.18
C GLY A 49 16.16 -11.73 -3.14
N ALA A 50 16.03 -10.84 -2.15
CA ALA A 50 16.99 -9.76 -1.96
C ALA A 50 18.26 -10.27 -1.25
N TYR A 51 19.43 -9.71 -1.57
CA TYR A 51 20.72 -10.08 -0.96
C TYR A 51 20.85 -9.73 0.53
N ARG A 52 19.84 -9.04 1.10
CA ARG A 52 19.78 -8.59 2.49
C ARG A 52 19.14 -9.65 3.39
N GLN A 53 19.61 -9.75 4.64
CA GLN A 53 19.09 -10.72 5.61
C GLN A 53 18.11 -10.12 6.63
N ASP A 54 17.99 -8.80 6.67
CA ASP A 54 17.07 -8.10 7.57
C ASP A 54 15.63 -8.07 7.01
N SER A 55 14.77 -7.26 7.63
CA SER A 55 13.34 -7.19 7.32
C SER A 55 12.85 -5.76 7.34
N ILE A 56 11.74 -5.51 6.66
CA ILE A 56 10.98 -4.27 6.77
C ILE A 56 9.57 -4.58 7.26
N ILE A 57 8.97 -3.62 7.97
CA ILE A 57 7.56 -3.63 8.28
C ILE A 57 6.87 -2.82 7.18
N LEU A 58 6.07 -3.49 6.36
CA LEU A 58 5.21 -2.84 5.38
C LEU A 58 3.87 -2.54 6.06
N CYS A 59 3.51 -1.26 6.12
CA CYS A 59 2.23 -0.82 6.65
C CYS A 59 1.32 -0.39 5.51
N ASP A 60 0.08 -0.87 5.53
CA ASP A 60 -1.01 -0.35 4.72
C ASP A 60 -1.94 0.46 5.63
N SER A 61 -2.31 1.67 5.21
CA SER A 61 -3.13 2.59 5.98
C SER A 61 -4.43 2.89 5.24
N PRO A 62 -5.55 3.09 5.95
CA PRO A 62 -6.78 3.58 5.33
C PRO A 62 -6.52 4.94 4.67
N ASP A 63 -7.27 5.21 3.61
CA ASP A 63 -7.29 6.54 2.99
C ASP A 63 -8.10 7.52 3.84
N PHE A 64 -7.84 8.82 3.69
CA PHE A 64 -8.48 9.85 4.49
C PHE A 64 -9.98 9.97 4.15
N GLY A 65 -10.85 9.92 5.16
CA GLY A 65 -12.30 9.95 4.97
C GLY A 65 -12.89 8.62 4.50
N ASP A 66 -12.07 7.58 4.33
CA ASP A 66 -12.49 6.24 3.94
C ASP A 66 -12.62 5.32 5.16
N THR A 67 -12.97 5.89 6.31
CA THR A 67 -13.19 5.18 7.58
C THR A 67 -14.65 5.26 8.02
N ASN A 68 -15.02 4.52 9.08
CA ASN A 68 -16.40 4.49 9.59
C ASN A 68 -16.75 5.69 10.48
N GLY A 69 -16.22 6.88 10.17
CA GLY A 69 -16.48 8.11 10.90
C GLY A 69 -15.23 8.76 11.51
N PRO A 70 -15.37 10.02 11.97
CA PRO A 70 -14.25 10.85 12.44
C PRO A 70 -13.51 10.25 13.64
N GLU A 71 -14.19 9.48 14.49
CA GLU A 71 -13.58 8.79 15.62
C GLU A 71 -12.56 7.74 15.16
N VAL A 72 -12.86 7.03 14.08
CA VAL A 72 -11.99 6.01 13.49
C VAL A 72 -10.80 6.66 12.79
N ASP A 73 -11.01 7.79 12.10
CA ASP A 73 -9.93 8.60 11.54
C ASP A 73 -8.94 9.06 12.62
N ILE A 74 -9.45 9.58 13.75
CA ILE A 74 -8.61 10.03 14.86
C ILE A 74 -7.81 8.85 15.45
N ALA A 75 -8.46 7.71 15.68
CA ALA A 75 -7.81 6.52 16.22
C ALA A 75 -6.69 6.02 15.28
N ASN A 76 -6.95 5.98 13.97
CA ASN A 76 -5.96 5.62 12.96
C ASN A 76 -4.80 6.60 12.92
N GLY A 77 -5.07 7.90 12.98
CA GLY A 77 -4.03 8.94 13.05
C GLY A 77 -3.11 8.76 14.25
N ILE A 78 -3.67 8.51 15.44
CA ILE A 78 -2.89 8.24 16.66
C ILE A 78 -2.05 6.96 16.48
N ALA A 79 -2.61 5.91 15.90
CA ALA A 79 -1.90 4.64 15.67
C ALA A 79 -0.71 4.83 14.70
N ILE A 80 -0.91 5.55 13.59
CA ILE A 80 0.15 5.89 12.62
C ILE A 80 1.27 6.67 13.31
N VAL A 81 0.95 7.71 14.08
CA VAL A 81 1.96 8.51 14.80
C VAL A 81 2.75 7.65 15.77
N ARG A 82 2.08 6.77 16.53
CA ARG A 82 2.75 5.86 17.47
C ARG A 82 3.67 4.87 16.75
N ALA A 83 3.23 4.31 15.62
CA ALA A 83 4.03 3.39 14.82
C ALA A 83 5.28 4.08 14.27
N ILE A 84 5.13 5.25 13.65
CA ILE A 84 6.26 6.03 13.10
C ILE A 84 7.27 6.38 14.20
N ARG A 85 6.81 6.73 15.41
CA ARG A 85 7.67 7.16 16.51
C ARG A 85 8.63 6.09 17.02
N VAL A 86 8.30 4.81 16.84
CA VAL A 86 9.15 3.69 17.28
C VAL A 86 9.98 3.09 16.14
N CYS A 87 9.78 3.54 14.90
CA CYS A 87 10.58 3.13 13.76
C CYS A 87 11.93 3.86 13.77
N GLU A 88 13.01 3.13 13.49
CA GLU A 88 14.35 3.71 13.29
C GLU A 88 14.39 4.62 12.05
N SER A 89 13.65 4.24 11.01
CA SER A 89 13.52 4.99 9.76
C SER A 89 12.17 4.68 9.12
N VAL A 90 11.58 5.67 8.44
CA VAL A 90 10.32 5.55 7.72
C VAL A 90 10.52 6.04 6.30
N LYS A 91 10.10 5.22 5.32
CA LYS A 91 10.11 5.57 3.91
C LYS A 91 8.67 5.59 3.37
N PRO A 92 8.07 6.76 3.12
CA PRO A 92 6.73 6.82 2.55
C PRO A 92 6.73 6.31 1.11
N VAL A 93 5.72 5.52 0.77
CA VAL A 93 5.45 5.06 -0.60
C VAL A 93 4.08 5.59 -1.00
N LEU A 94 4.04 6.40 -2.04
CA LEU A 94 2.81 6.97 -2.58
C LEU A 94 2.47 6.24 -3.87
N LEU A 95 1.28 5.63 -3.92
CA LEU A 95 0.73 5.08 -5.14
C LEU A 95 -0.24 6.10 -5.72
N ILE A 96 0.09 6.63 -6.89
CA ILE A 96 -0.73 7.64 -7.57
C ILE A 96 -1.21 7.04 -8.89
N SER A 97 -2.52 7.11 -9.15
CA SER A 97 -3.06 6.69 -10.45
C SER A 97 -2.51 7.58 -11.55
N TYR A 98 -2.10 6.97 -12.67
CA TYR A 98 -1.68 7.73 -13.84
C TYR A 98 -2.80 8.64 -14.36
N THR A 99 -4.07 8.21 -14.27
CA THR A 99 -5.23 9.01 -14.68
C THR A 99 -5.48 10.21 -13.79
N SER A 100 -4.89 10.24 -12.60
CA SER A 100 -5.05 11.33 -11.61
C SER A 100 -3.85 12.28 -11.60
N ILE A 101 -2.77 11.95 -12.31
CA ILE A 101 -1.67 12.87 -12.60
C ILE A 101 -2.09 13.70 -13.83
N GLY A 102 -2.68 14.86 -13.56
CA GLY A 102 -3.07 15.84 -14.57
C GLY A 102 -4.52 15.75 -15.02
N ASP A 103 -5.39 16.42 -14.27
CA ASP A 103 -6.23 17.50 -14.83
C ASP A 103 -5.58 18.84 -14.46
#